data_AF-A0A5K0WH16-F1
#
_entry.id   AF-A0A5K0WH16-F1
#
_cell.length_a   1.000
_cell.length_b   1.000
_cell.length_c   1.000
_cell.angle_alpha   90.00
_cell.angle_beta   90.00
_cell.angle_gamma   90.00
#
_symmetry.space_group_name_H-M   'P 1'
#
loop_
_entity.id
_entity.type
_entity.pdbx_description
1 polymer ?
#
loop_
_entity_poly.entity_id
_entity_poly.type
_entity_poly.pdbx_seq_one_letter_code
_entity_poly.pdbx_strand_id
1 'polypeptide(L)' 'VFSQDKAIYEAVISAFITIYVKKSPMETARNLLILATDSSIGDLAALECVISSLVSKGEIPSST' A
#
# COMPACT_ATOMS: atom_id res chain seq x y z
N VAL A 1 -5.35 4.80 -11.49
CA VAL A 1 -4.57 6.06 -11.39
C VAL A 1 -4.97 6.73 -10.08
N PHE A 2 -4.02 6.95 -9.15
CA PHE A 2 -4.31 7.70 -7.94
C PHE A 2 -4.60 9.17 -8.26
N SER A 3 -5.40 9.83 -7.42
CA SER A 3 -5.78 11.23 -7.63
C SER A 3 -4.53 12.13 -7.70
N GLN A 4 -4.55 13.10 -8.61
CA GLN A 4 -3.54 14.17 -8.67
C GLN A 4 -3.77 15.24 -7.60
N ASP A 5 -4.97 15.29 -7.02
CA ASP A 5 -5.26 16.13 -5.88
C ASP A 5 -4.59 15.56 -4.63
N LYS A 6 -3.74 16.38 -4.00
CA LYS A 6 -2.94 15.98 -2.85
C LYS A 6 -3.80 15.54 -1.65
N ALA A 7 -4.88 16.25 -1.36
CA ALA A 7 -5.74 15.92 -0.21
C ALA A 7 -6.46 14.59 -0.43
N ILE A 8 -6.93 14.35 -1.66
CA ILE A 8 -7.54 13.07 -2.03
C ILE A 8 -6.51 11.95 -1.98
N TYR A 9 -5.31 12.18 -2.51
CA TYR A 9 -4.22 11.21 -2.46
C TYR A 9 -3.90 10.80 -1.01
N GLU A 10 -3.70 11.77 -0.12
CA GLU A 10 -3.39 11.49 1.29
C GLU A 10 -4.52 10.75 2.01
N ALA A 11 -5.78 11.13 1.76
CA ALA A 11 -6.94 10.44 2.32
C ALA A 11 -7.00 8.97 1.87
N VAL A 12 -6.76 8.71 0.58
CA VAL A 12 -6.75 7.35 0.04
C VAL A 12 -5.60 6.53 0.61
N ILE A 13 -4.40 7.12 0.73
CA ILE A 13 -3.25 6.43 1.34
C ILE A 13 -3.50 6.12 2.82
N SER A 14 -4.08 7.04 3.58
CA SER A 14 -4.44 6.81 4.98
C SER A 14 -5.45 5.66 5.14
N ALA A 15 -6.46 5.62 4.27
CA ALA A 15 -7.41 4.51 4.21
C ALA A 15 -6.71 3.18 3.85
N PHE A 16 -5.80 3.21 2.87
CA PHE A 16 -5.01 2.05 2.46
C PHE A 16 -4.19 1.47 3.62
N ILE A 17 -3.45 2.32 4.35
CA ILE A 17 -2.67 1.92 5.52
C ILE A 17 -3.59 1.26 6.55
N THR A 18 -4.72 1.89 6.87
CA THR A 18 -5.67 1.37 7.88
C THR A 18 -6.20 -0.03 7.52
N ILE A 19 -6.48 -0.26 6.24
CA ILE A 19 -7.05 -1.53 5.76
C ILE A 19 -6.00 -2.62 5.69
N TYR A 20 -4.84 -2.35 5.08
CA TYR A 20 -3.89 -3.40 4.69
C TYR A 20 -2.65 -3.49 5.58
N VAL A 21 -2.21 -2.39 6.19
CA VAL A 21 -1.02 -2.35 7.05
C VAL A 21 -1.44 -2.57 8.50
N LYS A 22 -1.10 -3.75 9.02
CA LYS A 22 -1.39 -4.18 10.38
C LYS A 22 -0.12 -4.15 11.23
N LYS A 23 -0.31 -4.16 12.55
CA LYS A 23 0.81 -4.23 13.52
C LYS A 23 1.67 -5.48 13.33
N SER A 24 1.07 -6.58 12.88
CA SER A 24 1.79 -7.81 12.56
C SER A 24 2.39 -7.71 11.15
N PRO A 25 3.74 -7.76 10.99
CA PRO A 25 4.38 -7.73 9.68
C PRO A 25 3.92 -8.87 8.77
N MET A 26 3.71 -10.06 9.34
CA MET A 26 3.21 -11.22 8.61
C MET A 26 1.78 -11.03 8.10
N GLU A 27 0.92 -10.38 8.89
CA GLU A 27 -0.45 -10.09 8.48
C GLU A 27 -0.48 -9.03 7.38
N THR A 28 0.36 -7.98 7.50
CA THR A 28 0.55 -6.98 6.44
C THR A 28 1.01 -7.64 5.14
N ALA A 29 2.05 -8.48 5.19
CA ALA A 29 2.56 -9.19 4.02
C ALA A 29 1.47 -10.05 3.37
N ARG A 30 0.69 -10.79 4.17
CA ARG A 30 -0.43 -11.60 3.68
C ARG A 30 -1.50 -10.74 2.99
N ASN A 31 -1.91 -9.64 3.61
CA ASN A 31 -2.93 -8.75 3.07
C ASN A 31 -2.49 -8.12 1.74
N LEU A 32 -1.22 -7.70 1.65
CA LEU A 32 -0.66 -7.12 0.42
C LEU A 32 -0.50 -8.17 -0.68
N LEU A 33 -0.10 -9.40 -0.35
CA LEU A 33 -0.02 -10.50 -1.33
C LEU A 33 -1.39 -10.82 -1.92
N ILE A 34 -2.42 -10.93 -1.08
CA ILE A 34 -3.80 -11.16 -1.53
C ILE A 34 -4.25 -10.04 -2.48
N LEU A 35 -3.98 -8.79 -2.13
CA LEU A 35 -4.32 -7.65 -2.99
C LEU A 35 -3.58 -7.72 -4.33
N ALA A 36 -2.30 -8.09 -4.34
CA ALA A 36 -1.48 -8.17 -5.54
C ALA A 36 -1.89 -9.33 -6.47
N THR A 37 -2.25 -10.50 -5.93
CA THR A 37 -2.50 -11.69 -6.76
C THR A 37 -3.74 -11.57 -7.64
N ASP A 38 -4.74 -10.79 -7.23
CA ASP A 38 -5.99 -10.59 -7.98
C ASP A 38 -6.03 -9.26 -8.76
N SER A 39 -4.92 -8.54 -8.81
CA SER A 39 -4.83 -7.20 -9.41
C SER A 39 -4.44 -7.21 -10.89
N SER A 40 -4.95 -6.23 -11.65
CA SER A 40 -4.49 -5.99 -13.02
C SER A 40 -3.07 -5.43 -13.03
N ILE A 41 -2.37 -5.49 -14.17
CA ILE A 41 -1.01 -4.92 -14.29
C ILE A 41 -0.94 -3.43 -13.96
N GLY A 42 -2.01 -2.68 -14.27
CA GLY A 42 -2.10 -1.25 -13.93
C GLY A 42 -2.26 -1.02 -12.44
N ASP A 43 -3.02 -1.89 -11.76
CA ASP A 43 -3.19 -1.83 -10.31
C ASP A 43 -1.91 -2.28 -9.59
N LEU A 44 -1.19 -3.26 -10.13
CA LEU A 44 0.11 -3.69 -9.63
C LEU A 44 1.15 -2.56 -9.72
N ALA A 45 1.23 -1.84 -10.84
CA ALA A 45 2.12 -0.69 -10.97
C ALA A 45 1.76 0.44 -9.99
N ALA A 46 0.46 0.66 -9.77
CA ALA A 46 -0.01 1.63 -8.78
C ALA A 46 0.31 1.18 -7.34
N LEU A 47 0.16 -0.11 -7.05
CA LEU A 47 0.47 -0.72 -5.76
C LEU A 47 1.97 -0.65 -5.46
N GLU A 48 2.84 -0.99 -6.42
CA GLU A 48 4.29 -0.86 -6.30
C GLU A 48 4.70 0.56 -5.92
N CYS A 49 4.12 1.56 -6.60
CA CYS A 49 4.38 2.98 -6.32
C CYS A 49 3.99 3.35 -4.88
N VAL A 50 2.81 2.91 -4.43
CA VAL A 50 2.32 3.16 -3.07
C VAL A 50 3.20 2.48 -2.02
N ILE A 51 3.49 1.19 -2.19
CA ILE A 51 4.31 0.42 -1.24
C ILE A 51 5.72 1.01 -1.15
N SER A 52 6.34 1.35 -2.29
CA SER A 52 7.66 2.00 -2.30
C SER A 52 7.66 3.31 -1.51
N SER A 53 6.62 4.13 -1.68
CA SER A 53 6.43 5.36 -0.89
C SER A 53 6.28 5.06 0.61
N LEU A 54 5.47 4.07 0.99
CA LEU A 54 5.24 3.71 2.40
C LEU A 54 6.51 3.16 3.08
N VAL A 55 7.27 2.31 2.39
CA VAL A 55 8.57 1.81 2.90
C VAL A 55 9.55 2.96 3.07
N SER A 56 9.64 3.89 2.11
CA SER A 56 10.52 5.05 2.21
C SER A 56 10.18 5.99 3.39
N LYS A 57 8.90 6.04 3.78
CA LYS A 57 8.41 6.81 4.92
C LYS A 57 8.50 6.07 6.26
N GLY A 58 8.83 4.77 6.25
CA GLY A 58 8.87 3.93 7.45
C GLY A 58 7.51 3.46 7.96
N GLU A 59 6.43 3.65 7.19
CA GLU A 59 5.08 3.17 7.53
C GLU A 59 4.97 1.64 7.40
N ILE A 60 5.78 1.05 6.51
CA ILE A 60 5.94 -0.39 6.37
C ILE A 60 7.42 -0.71 6.64
N PRO A 61 7.73 -1.59 7.60
CA PRO A 61 9.12 -1.98 7.85
C PRO A 61 9.68 -2.73 6.64
N SER A 62 10.95 -2.46 6.32
CA SER A 62 11.68 -3.12 5.23
C SER A 62 12.09 -4.55 5.55
N SER A 63 11.96 -4.97 6.82
CA SER A 63 12.24 -6.30 7.31
C SER A 63 11.02 -6.88 8.05
N THR A 64 10.95 -8.21 8.09
CA THR A 64 9.93 -8.97 8.83
C THR A 64 9.98 -8.75 10.33
#